data_AF-A0A094EGN1-F1
#
_entry.id   AF-A0A094EGN1-F1
#
_cell.length_a   1.000
_cell.length_b   1.000
_cell.length_c   1.000
_cell.angle_alpha   90.00
_cell.angle_beta   90.00
_cell.angle_gamma   90.00
#
_symmetry.space_group_name_H-M   'P 1'
#
loop_
_entity.id
_entity.type
_entity.pdbx_description
1 polymer ?
#
loop_
_entity_poly.entity_id
_entity_poly.type
_entity_poly.pdbx_seq_one_letter_code
_entity_poly.pdbx_strand_id
1 'polypeptide(L)'
;MKLRTYSKPIPRPITPPITLPLHPITPKPATFKDSEQGLQRWNSKLIGLLSSPSQKSWGNWATGTERMLASGQLQELDLQVLQQQKQEQKKGKSRSRARLQIGGELTAERAYKLRAAKAELIAQKAQAKEARVARLAANQARKQLYRAGVEARKQEGLRKKRVKALLRAGHPIPPEDQD
;
A
#
# COMPACT_ATOMS: atom_id res chain seq x y z
N MET A 1 -35.51 1.07 106.31
CA MET A 1 -34.98 1.19 104.94
C MET A 1 -36.14 1.27 103.96
N LYS A 2 -36.29 2.36 103.20
CA LYS A 2 -37.34 2.53 102.18
C LYS A 2 -36.70 2.41 100.80
N LEU A 3 -37.10 1.40 100.02
CA LEU A 3 -36.64 1.21 98.64
C LEU A 3 -37.38 2.20 97.73
N ARG A 4 -36.64 3.12 97.09
CA ARG A 4 -37.16 3.95 96.00
C ARG A 4 -37.16 3.13 94.71
N THR A 5 -38.35 2.84 94.20
CA THR A 5 -38.57 2.30 92.87
C THR A 5 -38.29 3.40 91.84
N TYR A 6 -37.26 3.22 91.01
CA TYR A 6 -37.01 4.11 89.86
C TYR A 6 -37.75 3.58 88.63
N SER A 7 -38.62 4.41 88.05
CA SER A 7 -39.19 4.18 86.72
C SER A 7 -38.09 4.33 85.66
N LYS A 8 -38.04 3.39 84.71
CA LYS A 8 -37.09 3.43 83.58
C LYS A 8 -37.49 4.56 82.61
N PRO A 9 -36.56 5.35 82.08
CA PRO A 9 -36.88 6.34 81.06
C PRO A 9 -37.19 5.66 79.71
N ILE A 10 -38.23 6.16 79.04
CA ILE A 10 -38.63 5.80 77.68
C ILE A 10 -37.52 6.28 76.70
N PRO A 11 -37.00 5.42 75.79
CA PRO A 11 -36.02 5.86 74.81
C PRO A 11 -36.67 6.75 73.75
N ARG A 12 -36.07 7.92 73.51
CA ARG A 12 -36.45 8.82 72.40
C ARG A 12 -35.95 8.24 71.07
N PRO A 13 -36.66 8.45 69.95
CA PRO A 13 -36.20 8.02 68.64
C PRO A 13 -34.96 8.81 68.23
N ILE A 14 -33.90 8.09 67.87
CA ILE A 14 -32.65 8.62 67.34
C ILE A 14 -32.91 8.97 65.87
N THR A 15 -32.93 10.26 65.53
CA THR A 15 -32.84 10.71 64.14
C THR A 15 -31.45 10.36 63.60
N PRO A 16 -31.33 9.69 62.43
CA PRO A 16 -30.03 9.42 61.83
C PRO A 16 -29.40 10.72 61.33
N PRO A 17 -28.06 10.86 61.37
CA PRO A 17 -27.37 12.03 60.86
C PRO A 17 -27.54 12.13 59.34
N ILE A 18 -27.96 13.31 58.87
CA ILE A 18 -28.02 13.67 57.45
C ILE A 18 -26.62 13.47 56.85
N THR A 19 -26.48 12.43 56.04
CA THR A 19 -25.26 12.13 55.31
C THR A 19 -25.16 13.13 54.15
N LEU A 20 -24.27 14.11 54.26
CA LEU A 20 -23.90 14.95 53.12
C LEU A 20 -23.42 14.04 51.98
N PRO A 21 -23.94 14.18 50.74
CA PRO A 21 -23.54 13.32 49.64
C PRO A 21 -22.05 13.54 49.38
N LEU A 22 -21.26 12.49 49.62
CA LEU A 22 -19.85 12.43 49.32
C LEU A 22 -19.68 12.67 47.81
N HIS A 23 -19.28 13.88 47.42
CA HIS A 23 -19.00 14.16 46.02
C HIS A 23 -17.90 13.19 45.54
N PRO A 24 -18.12 12.39 44.49
CA PRO A 24 -17.11 11.49 43.99
C PRO A 24 -15.90 12.32 43.53
N ILE A 25 -14.78 12.12 44.24
CA ILE A 25 -13.48 12.66 43.86
C ILE A 25 -13.19 12.11 42.46
N THR A 26 -12.84 12.99 41.53
CA THR A 26 -12.45 12.55 40.19
C THR A 26 -11.24 11.63 40.30
N PRO A 27 -11.32 10.40 39.78
CA PRO A 27 -10.14 9.54 39.74
C PRO A 27 -9.06 10.19 38.87
N LYS A 28 -7.80 9.91 39.19
CA LYS A 28 -6.66 10.32 38.37
C LYS A 28 -6.84 9.75 36.96
N PRO A 29 -6.77 10.56 35.90
CA PRO A 29 -6.94 10.05 34.54
C PRO A 29 -5.82 9.06 34.21
N ALA A 30 -6.19 7.91 33.65
CA ALA A 30 -5.25 6.87 33.25
C ALA A 30 -4.95 6.92 31.75
N THR A 31 -5.90 7.42 30.96
CA THR A 31 -5.77 7.59 29.51
C THR A 31 -5.92 9.05 29.10
N PHE A 32 -5.43 9.38 27.89
CA PHE A 32 -5.65 10.71 27.30
C PHE A 32 -7.14 11.02 27.15
N LYS A 33 -7.96 10.01 26.81
CA LYS A 33 -9.42 10.16 26.69
C LYS A 33 -10.07 10.52 28.04
N ASP A 34 -9.61 9.94 29.14
CA ASP A 34 -10.11 10.30 30.48
C ASP A 34 -9.78 11.76 30.82
N SER A 35 -8.58 12.21 30.41
CA SER A 35 -8.16 13.60 30.58
C SER A 35 -9.02 14.57 29.78
N GLU A 36 -9.36 14.22 28.53
CA GLU A 36 -10.26 15.03 27.69
C GLU A 36 -11.67 15.13 28.27
N GLN A 37 -12.23 14.01 28.72
CA GLN A 37 -13.55 14.00 29.37
C GLN A 37 -13.55 14.81 30.67
N GLY A 38 -12.47 14.71 31.46
CA GLY A 38 -12.27 15.53 32.64
C GLY A 38 -12.22 17.03 32.30
N LEU A 39 -11.49 17.40 31.25
CA LEU A 39 -11.38 18.77 30.77
C LEU A 39 -12.75 19.32 30.32
N GLN A 40 -13.51 18.55 29.53
CA GLN A 40 -14.87 18.95 29.11
C GLN A 40 -15.81 19.14 30.30
N ARG A 41 -15.77 18.21 31.26
CA ARG A 41 -16.57 18.30 32.49
C ARG A 41 -16.27 19.57 33.27
N TRP A 42 -14.99 19.93 33.40
CA TRP A 42 -14.60 21.17 34.09
C TRP A 42 -14.94 22.42 33.29
N ASN A 43 -14.84 22.34 31.96
CA ASN A 43 -15.20 23.44 31.07
C ASN A 43 -16.67 23.85 31.28
N SER A 44 -17.60 22.88 31.30
CA SER A 44 -19.03 23.15 31.56
C SER A 44 -19.31 23.74 32.93
N LYS A 45 -18.49 23.44 33.95
CA LYS A 45 -18.66 23.98 35.31
C LYS A 45 -18.08 25.38 35.48
N LEU A 46 -16.97 25.68 34.83
CA LEU A 46 -16.21 26.91 35.06
C LEU A 46 -16.70 28.11 34.24
N ILE A 47 -17.29 27.88 33.06
CA ILE A 47 -17.73 28.96 32.16
C ILE A 47 -18.70 29.97 32.83
N GLY A 48 -19.54 29.52 33.77
CA GLY A 48 -20.47 30.39 34.51
C GLY A 48 -19.94 31.00 35.80
N LEU A 49 -18.75 30.58 36.27
CA LEU A 49 -18.18 30.99 37.57
C LEU A 49 -17.04 32.00 37.44
N LEU A 50 -16.44 32.11 36.25
CA LEU A 50 -15.29 32.95 35.99
C LEU A 50 -15.69 34.34 35.47
N SER A 51 -14.89 35.36 35.81
CA SER A 51 -15.01 36.69 35.19
C SER A 51 -14.63 36.64 33.71
N SER A 52 -15.14 37.58 32.91
CA SER A 52 -14.92 37.61 31.45
C SER A 52 -13.44 37.51 31.01
N PRO A 53 -12.48 38.23 31.63
CA PRO A 53 -11.06 38.04 31.30
C PRO A 53 -10.53 36.65 31.64
N SER A 54 -10.96 36.10 32.78
CA SER A 54 -10.57 34.76 33.25
C SER A 54 -11.17 33.66 32.38
N GLN A 55 -12.39 33.85 31.89
CA GLN A 55 -13.07 32.94 30.97
C GLN A 55 -12.33 32.86 29.63
N LYS A 56 -11.86 33.99 29.09
CA LYS A 56 -11.03 34.02 27.87
C LYS A 56 -9.70 33.30 28.07
N SER A 57 -9.03 33.57 29.19
CA SER A 57 -7.78 32.90 29.55
C SER A 57 -7.96 31.39 29.67
N TRP A 58 -9.01 30.96 30.38
CA TRP A 58 -9.38 29.55 30.52
C TRP A 58 -9.69 28.90 29.18
N GLY A 59 -10.49 29.53 28.32
CA GLY A 59 -10.83 29.00 27.00
C GLY A 59 -9.59 28.78 26.12
N ASN A 60 -8.65 29.73 26.13
CA ASN A 60 -7.39 29.59 25.40
C ASN A 60 -6.55 28.42 25.93
N TRP A 61 -6.43 28.29 27.27
CA TRP A 61 -5.71 27.20 27.90
C TRP A 61 -6.36 25.83 27.65
N ALA A 62 -7.68 25.74 27.79
CA ALA A 62 -8.44 24.51 27.55
C ALA A 62 -8.29 24.05 26.10
N THR A 63 -8.45 24.96 25.13
CA THR A 63 -8.27 24.65 23.70
C THR A 63 -6.84 24.20 23.38
N GLY A 64 -5.84 24.81 24.03
CA GLY A 64 -4.44 24.39 23.90
C GLY A 64 -4.20 23.00 24.47
N THR A 65 -4.80 22.70 25.62
CA THR A 65 -4.70 21.40 26.30
C THR A 65 -5.39 20.30 25.50
N GLU A 66 -6.57 20.56 24.92
CA GLU A 66 -7.26 19.63 24.01
C GLU A 66 -6.36 19.24 22.82
N ARG A 67 -5.70 20.22 22.20
CA ARG A 67 -4.74 19.95 21.10
C ARG A 67 -3.57 19.08 21.54
N MET A 68 -3.05 19.30 22.76
CA MET A 68 -1.96 18.49 23.32
C MET A 68 -2.40 17.06 23.68
N LEU A 69 -3.65 16.88 24.15
CA LEU A 69 -4.20 15.56 24.44
C LEU A 69 -4.43 14.77 23.14
N ALA A 70 -4.99 15.41 22.11
CA ALA A 70 -5.18 14.80 20.80
C ALA A 70 -3.85 14.39 20.13
N SER A 71 -2.80 15.22 20.25
CA SER A 71 -1.47 14.86 19.74
C SER A 71 -0.85 13.70 20.53
N GLY A 72 -1.05 13.64 21.84
CA GLY A 72 -0.65 12.50 22.67
C GLY A 72 -1.35 11.19 22.27
N GLN A 73 -2.65 11.23 22.00
CA GLN A 73 -3.40 10.07 21.49
C GLN A 73 -2.86 9.58 20.14
N LEU A 74 -2.54 10.51 19.23
CA LEU A 74 -1.95 10.16 17.94
C LEU A 74 -0.59 9.47 18.10
N GLN A 75 0.26 9.98 18.99
CA GLN A 75 1.55 9.35 19.29
C GLN A 75 1.40 7.95 19.89
N GLU A 76 0.41 7.74 20.76
CA GLU A 76 0.13 6.41 21.33
C GLU A 76 -0.29 5.41 20.23
N LEU A 77 -1.14 5.83 19.30
CA LEU A 77 -1.53 5.02 18.15
C LEU A 77 -0.35 4.71 17.23
N ASP A 78 0.50 5.69 16.93
CA ASP A 78 1.70 5.49 16.11
C ASP A 78 2.64 4.47 16.76
N LEU A 79 2.83 4.54 18.08
CA LEU A 79 3.62 3.55 18.82
C LEU A 79 3.02 2.14 18.70
N GLN A 80 1.70 1.99 18.80
CA GLN A 80 1.02 0.70 18.63
C GLN A 80 1.22 0.15 17.21
N VAL A 81 1.06 0.98 16.18
CA VAL A 81 1.28 0.59 14.78
C VAL A 81 2.72 0.14 14.56
N LEU A 82 3.71 0.88 15.06
CA LEU A 82 5.12 0.50 14.95
C LEU A 82 5.43 -0.82 15.66
N GLN A 83 4.84 -1.03 16.84
CA GLN A 83 4.98 -2.30 17.57
C GLN A 83 4.36 -3.46 16.78
N GLN A 84 3.18 -3.27 16.19
CA GLN A 84 2.53 -4.29 15.36
C GLN A 84 3.39 -4.62 14.13
N GLN A 85 3.86 -3.62 13.39
CA GLN A 85 4.74 -3.82 12.24
C GLN A 85 6.01 -4.59 12.62
N LYS A 86 6.63 -4.25 13.76
CA LYS A 86 7.80 -4.97 14.27
C LYS A 86 7.47 -6.44 14.55
N GLN A 87 6.30 -6.73 15.12
CA GLN A 87 5.86 -8.11 15.36
C GLN A 87 5.54 -8.85 14.06
N GLU A 88 4.91 -8.20 13.10
CA GLU A 88 4.63 -8.76 11.77
C GLU A 88 5.91 -9.06 11.00
N GLN A 89 6.91 -8.17 11.05
CA GLN A 89 8.23 -8.43 10.47
C GLN A 89 8.92 -9.63 11.13
N LYS A 90 8.85 -9.76 12.46
CA LYS A 90 9.35 -10.96 13.17
C LYS A 90 8.63 -12.22 12.70
N LYS A 91 7.30 -12.20 12.62
CA LYS A 91 6.48 -13.32 12.10
C LYS A 91 6.82 -13.64 10.64
N GLY A 92 7.02 -12.63 9.80
CA GLY A 92 7.39 -12.76 8.39
C GLY A 92 8.77 -13.37 8.20
N LYS A 93 9.78 -12.93 8.98
CA LYS A 93 11.13 -13.53 9.00
C LYS A 93 11.09 -15.00 9.47
N SER A 94 10.29 -15.30 10.50
CA SER A 94 10.07 -16.68 10.96
C SER A 94 9.41 -17.54 9.88
N ARG A 95 8.35 -17.03 9.22
CA ARG A 95 7.70 -17.71 8.08
C ARG A 95 8.65 -17.93 6.91
N SER A 96 9.49 -16.95 6.56
CA SER A 96 10.48 -17.08 5.48
C SER A 96 11.54 -18.15 5.81
N ARG A 97 12.00 -18.21 7.07
CA ARG A 97 12.90 -19.27 7.54
C ARG A 97 12.23 -20.65 7.59
N ALA A 98 10.95 -20.72 7.97
CA ALA A 98 10.17 -21.96 7.90
C ALA A 98 9.94 -22.45 6.46
N ARG A 99 10.11 -21.58 5.45
CA ARG A 99 10.03 -21.94 4.03
C ARG A 99 11.29 -22.58 3.46
N LEU A 100 12.32 -22.87 4.26
CA LEU A 100 13.47 -23.66 3.81
C LEU A 100 13.06 -25.06 3.30
N GLN A 101 11.82 -25.49 3.52
CA GLN A 101 11.28 -26.74 2.97
C GLN A 101 9.88 -26.57 2.35
N ILE A 102 9.67 -25.61 1.46
CA ILE A 102 8.52 -25.71 0.53
C ILE A 102 8.83 -26.83 -0.47
N GLY A 103 8.31 -28.03 -0.22
CA GLY A 103 8.27 -29.10 -1.22
C GLY A 103 8.76 -30.48 -0.79
N GLY A 104 9.04 -30.74 0.49
CA GLY A 104 9.55 -32.04 0.96
C GLY A 104 11.08 -32.11 0.97
N GLU A 105 11.65 -33.26 1.33
CA GLU A 105 13.10 -33.46 1.38
C GLU A 105 13.76 -33.21 0.02
N LEU A 106 14.87 -32.47 0.01
CA LEU A 106 15.68 -32.27 -1.18
C LEU A 106 16.52 -33.54 -1.41
N THR A 107 15.88 -34.59 -1.92
CA THR A 107 16.57 -35.80 -2.34
C THR A 107 17.52 -35.47 -3.50
N ALA A 108 18.73 -36.04 -3.50
CA ALA A 108 19.73 -35.80 -4.53
C ALA A 108 19.17 -36.03 -5.95
N GLU A 109 18.34 -37.05 -6.13
CA GLU A 109 17.64 -37.35 -7.39
C GLU A 109 16.80 -36.20 -7.92
N ARG A 110 16.04 -35.54 -7.03
CA ARG A 110 15.20 -34.40 -7.41
C ARG A 110 16.05 -33.21 -7.84
N ALA A 111 17.19 -32.99 -7.18
CA ALA A 111 18.14 -31.95 -7.58
C ALA A 111 18.72 -32.21 -8.98
N TYR A 112 19.06 -33.46 -9.30
CA TYR A 112 19.51 -33.85 -10.65
C TYR A 112 18.42 -33.63 -11.70
N LYS A 113 17.18 -34.04 -11.43
CA LYS A 113 16.03 -33.81 -12.34
C LYS A 113 15.80 -32.32 -12.62
N LEU A 114 15.88 -31.48 -11.60
CA LEU A 114 15.73 -30.03 -11.76
C LEU A 114 16.87 -29.41 -12.58
N ARG A 115 18.10 -29.89 -12.41
CA ARG A 115 19.26 -29.47 -13.23
C ARG A 115 19.08 -29.88 -14.68
N ALA A 116 18.66 -31.11 -14.94
CA ALA A 116 18.41 -31.62 -16.28
C ALA A 116 17.30 -30.81 -16.99
N ALA A 117 16.15 -30.62 -16.34
CA ALA A 117 15.05 -29.83 -16.89
C ALA A 117 15.47 -28.37 -17.18
N LYS A 118 16.30 -27.77 -16.32
CA LYS A 118 16.84 -26.43 -16.56
C LYS A 118 17.77 -26.40 -17.77
N ALA A 119 18.62 -27.41 -17.94
CA ALA A 119 19.52 -27.52 -19.08
C ALA A 119 18.73 -27.71 -20.40
N GLU A 120 17.72 -28.57 -20.41
CA GLU A 120 16.83 -28.78 -21.55
C GLU A 120 16.10 -27.48 -21.95
N LEU A 121 15.56 -26.75 -20.97
CA LEU A 121 14.90 -25.48 -21.22
C LEU A 121 15.85 -24.43 -21.82
N ILE A 122 17.10 -24.41 -21.38
CA ILE A 122 18.12 -23.51 -21.94
C ILE A 122 18.43 -23.89 -23.39
N ALA A 123 18.61 -25.19 -23.67
CA ALA A 123 18.86 -25.69 -25.02
C ALA A 123 17.70 -25.33 -25.97
N GLN A 124 16.45 -25.55 -25.55
CA GLN A 124 15.26 -25.17 -26.33
C GLN A 124 15.22 -23.66 -26.60
N LYS A 125 15.54 -22.83 -25.61
CA LYS A 125 15.59 -21.37 -25.81
C LYS A 125 16.69 -20.94 -26.77
N ALA A 126 17.84 -21.61 -26.76
CA ALA A 126 18.92 -21.35 -27.70
C ALA A 126 18.48 -21.69 -29.14
N GLN A 127 17.93 -22.88 -29.35
CA GLN A 127 17.40 -23.30 -30.64
C GLN A 127 16.29 -22.37 -31.16
N ALA A 128 15.36 -21.95 -30.28
CA ALA A 128 14.30 -21.02 -30.66
C ALA A 128 14.84 -19.64 -31.07
N LYS A 129 15.92 -19.17 -30.44
CA LYS A 129 16.59 -17.91 -30.82
C LYS A 129 17.25 -18.05 -32.19
N GLU A 130 17.99 -19.12 -32.43
CA GLU A 130 18.63 -19.39 -33.72
C GLU A 130 17.61 -19.49 -34.85
N ALA A 131 16.52 -20.25 -34.65
CA ALA A 131 15.43 -20.36 -35.61
C ALA A 131 14.76 -19.00 -35.90
N ARG A 132 14.59 -18.16 -34.86
CA ARG A 132 14.05 -16.80 -35.04
C ARG A 132 14.98 -15.93 -35.89
N VAL A 133 16.29 -15.96 -35.65
CA VAL A 133 17.27 -15.19 -36.42
C VAL A 133 17.27 -15.63 -37.89
N ALA A 134 17.32 -16.95 -38.14
CA ALA A 134 17.26 -17.50 -39.50
C ALA A 134 15.98 -17.06 -40.23
N ARG A 135 14.82 -17.12 -39.55
CA ARG A 135 13.54 -16.67 -40.13
C ARG A 135 13.53 -15.18 -40.46
N LEU A 136 14.13 -14.34 -39.61
CA LEU A 136 14.22 -12.91 -39.86
C LEU A 136 15.09 -12.62 -41.08
N ALA A 137 16.26 -13.28 -41.19
CA ALA A 137 17.15 -13.14 -42.34
C ALA A 137 16.45 -13.58 -43.65
N ALA A 138 15.79 -14.75 -43.65
CA ALA A 138 15.05 -15.24 -44.81
C ALA A 138 13.94 -14.28 -45.25
N ASN A 139 13.19 -13.71 -44.31
CA ASN A 139 12.15 -12.74 -44.60
C ASN A 139 12.70 -11.42 -45.15
N GLN A 140 13.86 -10.97 -44.66
CA GLN A 140 14.54 -9.79 -45.18
C GLN A 140 14.99 -10.03 -46.63
N ALA A 141 15.64 -11.15 -46.91
CA ALA A 141 16.05 -11.54 -48.26
C ALA A 141 14.85 -11.61 -49.21
N ARG A 142 13.73 -12.22 -48.78
CA ARG A 142 12.50 -12.28 -49.58
C ARG A 142 11.95 -10.90 -49.92
N LYS A 143 11.97 -9.97 -48.96
CA LYS A 143 11.53 -8.58 -49.18
C LYS A 143 12.44 -7.83 -50.15
N GLN A 144 13.75 -8.04 -50.06
CA GLN A 144 14.73 -7.43 -50.98
C GLN A 144 14.50 -7.92 -52.41
N LEU A 145 14.35 -9.25 -52.61
CA LEU A 145 14.05 -9.83 -53.92
C LEU A 145 12.74 -9.29 -54.50
N TYR A 146 11.69 -9.17 -53.67
CA TYR A 146 10.43 -8.60 -54.11
C TYR A 146 10.58 -7.14 -54.57
N ARG A 147 11.32 -6.31 -53.82
CA ARG A 147 11.58 -4.92 -54.21
C ARG A 147 12.36 -4.82 -55.51
N ALA A 148 13.45 -5.59 -55.64
CA ALA A 148 14.24 -5.64 -56.86
C ALA A 148 13.39 -6.07 -58.07
N GLY A 149 12.51 -7.07 -57.91
CA GLY A 149 11.59 -7.51 -58.96
C GLY A 149 10.57 -6.43 -59.36
N VAL A 150 10.07 -5.65 -58.40
CA VAL A 150 9.18 -4.51 -58.69
C VAL A 150 9.92 -3.41 -59.44
N GLU A 151 11.14 -3.07 -59.04
CA GLU A 151 11.98 -2.07 -59.71
C GLU A 151 12.33 -2.50 -61.14
N ALA A 152 12.73 -3.76 -61.33
CA ALA A 152 12.98 -4.33 -62.66
C ALA A 152 11.75 -4.22 -63.56
N ARG A 153 10.55 -4.53 -63.04
CA ARG A 153 9.30 -4.40 -63.80
C ARG A 153 8.99 -2.95 -64.16
N LYS A 154 9.29 -1.99 -63.27
CA LYS A 154 9.11 -0.56 -63.57
C LYS A 154 10.07 -0.10 -64.66
N GLN A 155 11.35 -0.47 -64.57
CA GLN A 155 12.35 -0.14 -65.59
C GLN A 155 11.97 -0.72 -66.94
N GLU A 156 11.55 -1.98 -66.97
CA GLU A 156 11.08 -2.63 -68.19
C GLU A 156 9.83 -1.94 -68.77
N GLY A 157 8.91 -1.50 -67.91
CA GLY A 157 7.77 -0.69 -68.34
C GLY A 157 8.16 0.65 -68.96
N LEU A 158 9.18 1.32 -68.41
CA LEU A 158 9.73 2.57 -68.98
C LEU A 158 10.43 2.31 -70.32
N ARG A 159 11.23 1.25 -70.41
CA ARG A 159 11.88 0.79 -71.64
C ARG A 159 10.87 0.61 -72.77
N LYS A 160 9.84 -0.20 -72.54
CA LYS A 160 8.77 -0.46 -73.52
C LYS A 160 8.05 0.81 -73.97
N LYS A 161 7.83 1.77 -73.05
CA LYS A 161 7.25 3.07 -73.39
C LYS A 161 8.17 3.90 -74.30
N ARG A 162 9.49 3.94 -74.02
CA ARG A 162 10.49 4.63 -74.85
C ARG A 162 10.55 4.02 -76.25
N VAL A 163 10.67 2.70 -76.35
CA VAL A 163 10.66 1.96 -77.63
C VAL A 163 9.40 2.28 -78.43
N LYS A 164 8.23 2.21 -77.80
CA LYS A 164 6.95 2.54 -78.46
C LYS A 164 6.92 3.98 -78.99
N ALA A 165 7.48 4.94 -78.24
CA ALA A 165 7.57 6.33 -78.67
C ALA A 165 8.50 6.52 -79.87
N LEU A 166 9.68 5.87 -79.86
CA LEU A 166 10.64 5.92 -80.97
C LEU A 166 10.08 5.30 -82.25
N LEU A 167 9.45 4.13 -82.13
CA LEU A 167 8.77 3.47 -83.25
C LEU A 167 7.67 4.35 -83.85
N ARG A 168 6.89 5.04 -83.00
CA ARG A 168 5.85 5.99 -83.45
C ARG A 168 6.43 7.21 -84.17
N ALA A 169 7.62 7.66 -83.76
CA ALA A 169 8.33 8.78 -84.38
C ALA A 169 9.15 8.38 -85.62
N GLY A 170 9.23 7.09 -85.96
CA GLY A 170 10.02 6.58 -87.08
C GLY A 170 11.54 6.60 -86.84
N HIS A 171 11.98 6.72 -85.59
CA HIS A 171 13.39 6.71 -85.22
C HIS A 171 13.88 5.27 -84.94
N PRO A 172 15.15 4.95 -85.27
CA PRO A 172 15.73 3.64 -84.95
C PRO A 172 15.84 3.44 -83.43
N ILE A 173 15.66 2.20 -82.97
CA ILE A 173 15.72 1.83 -81.54
C ILE A 173 17.19 1.72 -81.10
N PRO A 174 17.62 2.45 -80.05
CA PRO A 174 18.96 2.35 -79.48
C PRO A 174 19.31 0.92 -79.04
N PRO A 175 20.59 0.51 -79.15
CA PRO A 175 21.03 -0.84 -78.81
C PRO A 175 20.75 -1.24 -77.35
N GLU A 176 20.69 -0.30 -76.40
CA GLU A 176 20.36 -0.62 -75.01
C GLU A 176 18.89 -1.06 -74.80
N ASP A 177 18.03 -0.80 -75.78
CA ASP A 177 16.59 -1.10 -75.73
C ASP A 177 16.19 -2.22 -76.71
N GLN A 178 17.15 -2.95 -77.30
CA GLN A 178 16.90 -3.99 -78.32
C GLN A 178 16.58 -5.39 -77.77
N ASP A 179 16.83 -5.65 -76.49
CA ASP A 179 16.47 -6.90 -75.78
C ASP A 179 14.96 -6.98 -75.42
#